data_AF-A0A178E1W3-F1
#
_entry.id   AF-A0A178E1W3-F1
#
_cell.length_a   1.000
_cell.length_b   1.000
_cell.length_c   1.000
_cell.angle_alpha   90.00
_cell.angle_beta   90.00
_cell.angle_gamma   90.00
#
_symmetry.space_group_name_H-M   'P 1'
#
loop_
_entity.id
_entity.type
_entity.pdbx_description
1 polymer ?
#
loop_
_entity_poly.entity_id
_entity_poly.type
_entity_poly.pdbx_seq_one_letter_code
_entity_poly.pdbx_strand_id
1 'polypeptide(L)'
;MFDKFTPRHLPPLLLATSITIGGMMPFTHGPEASLLKFGFPQNIASSKAAWPVIKVGSARVSAMGIAIWGMYLGNHFEAIDVLLASMGWIGLVDGVVCYKDGAPGSTLFRAGLTSAVAFWGLLGITTGKYF
;
A
#
# COMPACT_ATOMS: atom_id res chain seq x y z
N MET A 1 18.51 3.84 17.35
CA MET A 1 17.48 3.68 16.28
C MET A 1 16.44 4.78 16.37
N PHE A 2 15.90 5.07 17.56
CA PHE A 2 14.91 6.13 17.76
C PHE A 2 15.51 7.54 17.94
N ASP A 3 16.84 7.67 17.96
CA ASP A 3 17.52 8.96 18.15
C ASP A 3 17.28 9.94 16.99
N LYS A 4 16.90 9.42 15.81
CA LYS A 4 16.49 10.20 14.64
C LYS A 4 14.99 10.19 14.40
N PHE A 5 14.20 9.59 15.29
CA PHE A 5 12.76 9.54 15.12
C PHE A 5 12.17 10.94 15.23
N THR A 6 11.32 11.28 14.27
CA THR A 6 10.53 12.50 14.31
C THR A 6 9.06 12.14 14.03
N PRO A 7 8.08 12.95 14.49
CA PRO A 7 6.66 12.63 14.32
C PRO A 7 6.23 12.39 12.86
N ARG A 8 6.90 13.03 11.89
CA ARG A 8 6.69 12.82 10.44
C ARG A 8 7.04 11.40 9.96
N HIS A 9 7.75 10.60 10.75
CA HIS A 9 8.04 9.20 10.42
C HIS A 9 6.88 8.27 10.77
N LEU A 10 5.91 8.69 11.59
CA LEU A 10 4.80 7.83 11.99
C LEU A 10 3.94 7.36 10.82
N PRO A 11 3.45 8.24 9.91
CA PRO A 11 2.62 7.80 8.79
C PRO A 11 3.29 6.76 7.88
N PRO A 12 4.54 6.93 7.39
CA PRO A 12 5.19 5.91 6.58
C PRO A 12 5.38 4.58 7.32
N LEU A 13 5.67 4.60 8.62
CA LEU A 13 5.87 3.38 9.40
C LEU A 13 4.57 2.63 9.70
N LEU A 14 3.49 3.36 9.99
CA LEU A 14 2.16 2.78 10.13
C LEU A 14 1.69 2.18 8.81
N LEU A 15 1.89 2.91 7.71
CA LEU A 15 1.62 2.40 6.37
C LEU A 15 2.44 1.14 6.10
N ALA A 16 3.76 1.17 6.29
CA ALA A 16 4.65 0.04 6.08
C ALA A 16 4.19 -1.20 6.84
N THR A 17 3.81 -1.05 8.11
CA THR A 17 3.29 -2.13 8.94
C THR A 17 1.96 -2.66 8.39
N SER A 18 1.04 -1.76 8.04
CA SER A 18 -0.28 -2.11 7.51
C SER A 18 -0.19 -2.86 6.18
N ILE A 19 0.68 -2.44 5.26
CA ILE A 19 0.83 -3.08 3.94
C ILE A 19 1.65 -4.37 4.01
N THR A 20 2.60 -4.46 4.95
CA THR A 20 3.34 -5.70 5.23
C THR A 20 2.37 -6.78 5.70
N ILE A 21 1.61 -6.51 6.77
CA ILE A 21 0.70 -7.47 7.36
C ILE A 21 -0.52 -7.69 6.46
N GLY A 22 -1.09 -6.61 5.92
CA GLY A 22 -2.23 -6.66 5.01
C GLY A 22 -1.92 -7.44 3.73
N GLY A 23 -0.73 -7.30 3.17
CA GLY A 23 -0.30 -8.09 2.00
C GLY A 23 -0.11 -9.59 2.28
N MET A 24 -0.04 -10.01 3.55
CA MET A 24 -0.03 -11.43 3.91
C MET A 24 -1.44 -12.04 3.98
N MET A 25 -2.50 -11.24 3.83
CA MET A 25 -3.88 -11.71 3.97
C MET A 25 -4.22 -12.89 3.04
N PRO A 26 -3.81 -12.94 1.75
CA PRO A 26 -4.13 -14.07 0.88
C PRO A 26 -3.55 -15.41 1.32
N PHE A 27 -2.51 -15.38 2.16
CA PHE A 27 -1.82 -16.55 2.68
C PHE A 27 -2.36 -16.99 4.05
N THR A 28 -2.84 -16.03 4.85
CA THR A 28 -3.29 -16.28 6.23
C THR A 28 -4.80 -16.47 6.36
N HIS A 29 -5.59 -15.69 5.61
CA HIS A 29 -7.06 -15.68 5.68
C HIS A 29 -7.72 -16.13 4.38
N GLY A 30 -6.91 -16.39 3.34
CA GLY A 30 -7.36 -16.89 2.04
C GLY A 30 -7.49 -15.79 0.96
N PRO A 31 -7.35 -16.17 -0.31
CA PRO A 31 -7.35 -15.24 -1.45
C PRO A 31 -8.70 -14.58 -1.69
N GLU A 32 -9.81 -15.31 -1.46
CA GLU A 32 -11.17 -14.79 -1.62
C GLU A 32 -11.45 -13.65 -0.62
N ALA A 33 -11.19 -13.87 0.67
CA ALA A 33 -11.33 -12.84 1.70
C ALA A 33 -10.46 -11.61 1.41
N SER A 34 -9.30 -11.81 0.78
CA SER A 34 -8.40 -10.73 0.39
C SER A 34 -8.94 -9.92 -0.79
N LEU A 35 -9.53 -10.57 -1.79
CA LEU A 35 -10.21 -9.90 -2.90
C LEU A 35 -11.42 -9.10 -2.43
N LEU A 36 -12.20 -9.64 -1.48
CA LEU A 36 -13.31 -8.90 -0.86
C LEU A 36 -12.82 -7.66 -0.12
N LYS A 37 -11.79 -7.78 0.73
CA LYS A 37 -11.20 -6.63 1.41
C LYS A 37 -10.53 -5.64 0.45
N PHE A 38 -10.00 -6.12 -0.67
CA PHE A 38 -9.47 -5.24 -1.71
C PHE A 38 -10.57 -4.34 -2.28
N GLY A 39 -11.81 -4.83 -2.31
CA GLY A 39 -12.99 -4.10 -2.77
C GLY A 39 -13.67 -4.74 -3.98
N PHE A 40 -13.34 -5.99 -4.33
CA PHE A 40 -14.03 -6.71 -5.39
C PHE A 40 -15.36 -7.31 -4.93
N PRO A 41 -16.37 -7.43 -5.82
CA PRO A 41 -17.61 -8.12 -5.54
C PRO A 41 -17.42 -9.65 -5.43
N GLN A 42 -18.38 -10.32 -4.79
CA GLN A 42 -18.32 -11.74 -4.47
C GLN A 42 -18.11 -12.65 -5.69
N ASN A 43 -18.68 -12.31 -6.84
CA ASN A 43 -18.51 -13.07 -8.08
C ASN A 43 -17.06 -13.09 -8.59
N ILE A 44 -16.30 -12.01 -8.37
CA ILE A 44 -14.88 -11.95 -8.71
C ILE A 44 -14.05 -12.62 -7.61
N ALA A 45 -14.37 -12.34 -6.34
CA ALA A 45 -13.61 -12.87 -5.21
C ALA A 45 -13.63 -14.40 -5.12
N SER A 46 -14.75 -15.04 -5.44
CA SER A 46 -14.92 -16.49 -5.47
C SER A 46 -14.27 -17.15 -6.70
N SER A 47 -13.81 -16.38 -7.69
CA SER A 47 -13.16 -16.91 -8.88
C SER A 47 -11.75 -17.40 -8.55
N LYS A 48 -11.55 -18.73 -8.63
CA LYS A 48 -10.24 -19.36 -8.40
C LYS A 48 -9.16 -18.87 -9.37
N ALA A 49 -9.54 -18.37 -10.56
CA ALA A 49 -8.60 -17.78 -11.50
C ALA A 49 -7.98 -16.47 -11.00
N ALA A 50 -8.68 -15.72 -10.14
CA ALA A 50 -8.15 -14.48 -9.55
C ALA A 50 -7.22 -14.73 -8.36
N TRP A 51 -7.26 -15.93 -7.76
CA TRP A 51 -6.55 -16.22 -6.51
C TRP A 51 -5.02 -16.20 -6.62
N PRO A 52 -4.39 -16.74 -7.67
CA PRO A 52 -2.94 -16.59 -7.86
C PRO A 52 -2.53 -15.12 -8.06
N VAL A 53 -3.36 -14.34 -8.76
CA VAL A 53 -3.10 -12.93 -9.06
C VAL A 53 -3.09 -12.10 -7.79
N ILE A 54 -4.08 -12.25 -6.91
CA ILE A 54 -4.11 -11.52 -5.63
C ILE A 54 -2.95 -11.95 -4.72
N LYS A 55 -2.56 -13.23 -4.70
CA LYS A 55 -1.40 -13.69 -3.91
C LYS A 55 -0.11 -13.01 -4.35
N VAL A 56 0.17 -13.00 -5.65
CA VAL A 56 1.38 -12.37 -6.21
C VAL A 56 1.34 -10.85 -6.03
N GLY A 57 0.19 -10.22 -6.27
CA GLY A 57 -0.01 -8.79 -6.07
C GLY A 57 0.22 -8.38 -4.62
N SER A 58 -0.40 -9.08 -3.67
CA SER A 58 -0.26 -8.79 -2.24
C SER A 58 1.15 -9.09 -1.72
N ALA A 59 1.85 -10.11 -2.24
CA ALA A 59 3.25 -10.35 -1.90
C ALA A 59 4.16 -9.16 -2.29
N ARG A 60 3.92 -8.52 -3.45
CA ARG A 60 4.63 -7.30 -3.85
C ARG A 60 4.35 -6.13 -2.90
N VAL A 61 3.09 -5.97 -2.49
CA VAL A 61 2.69 -4.96 -1.50
C VAL A 61 3.36 -5.21 -0.14
N SER A 62 3.44 -6.45 0.32
CA SER A 62 4.19 -6.80 1.53
C SER A 62 5.68 -6.48 1.39
N ALA A 63 6.28 -6.80 0.24
CA ALA A 63 7.69 -6.49 -0.02
C ALA A 63 7.96 -4.97 0.02
N MET A 64 7.03 -4.13 -0.43
CA MET A 64 7.15 -2.67 -0.30
C MET A 64 7.15 -2.22 1.17
N GLY A 65 6.29 -2.80 2.02
CA GLY A 65 6.29 -2.50 3.46
C GLY A 65 7.59 -2.91 4.15
N ILE A 66 8.13 -4.08 3.79
CA ILE A 66 9.45 -4.54 4.25
C ILE A 66 10.55 -3.57 3.77
N ALA A 67 10.48 -3.11 2.52
CA ALA A 67 11.43 -2.16 1.98
C ALA A 67 11.40 -0.81 2.72
N ILE A 68 10.22 -0.29 3.06
CA ILE A 68 10.10 0.94 3.87
C ILE A 68 10.77 0.75 5.24
N TRP A 69 10.52 -0.37 5.92
CA TRP A 69 11.18 -0.68 7.18
C TRP A 69 12.70 -0.79 7.03
N GLY A 70 13.18 -1.49 6.00
CA GLY A 70 14.61 -1.62 5.71
C GLY A 70 15.29 -0.27 5.46
N MET A 71 14.67 0.57 4.63
CA MET A 71 15.15 1.93 4.37
C MET A 71 15.13 2.80 5.64
N TYR A 72 14.11 2.66 6.48
CA TYR A 72 14.02 3.39 7.74
C TYR A 72 15.14 3.00 8.70
N LEU A 73 15.40 1.70 8.87
CA LEU A 73 16.50 1.21 9.71
C LEU A 73 17.86 1.64 9.18
N GLY A 74 18.01 1.80 7.86
CA GLY A 74 19.19 2.35 7.20
C GLY A 74 19.29 3.89 7.19
N ASN A 75 18.29 4.61 7.72
CA ASN A 75 18.18 6.08 7.66
C ASN A 75 18.09 6.64 6.22
N HIS A 76 17.57 5.87 5.27
CA HIS A 76 17.36 6.28 3.88
C HIS A 76 15.99 6.96 3.69
N PHE A 77 15.76 8.08 4.37
CA PHE A 77 14.44 8.74 4.38
C PHE A 77 14.01 9.25 3.00
N GLU A 78 14.94 9.73 2.18
CA GLU A 78 14.62 10.20 0.82
C GLU A 78 14.15 9.06 -0.07
N ALA A 79 14.72 7.86 0.11
CA ALA A 79 14.29 6.68 -0.62
C ALA A 79 12.88 6.22 -0.19
N ILE A 80 12.49 6.43 1.08
CA ILE A 80 11.11 6.23 1.52
C ILE A 80 10.18 7.19 0.78
N ASP A 81 10.51 8.47 0.73
CA ASP A 81 9.68 9.47 0.03
C ASP A 81 9.52 9.16 -1.46
N VAL A 82 10.59 8.74 -2.15
CA VAL A 82 10.54 8.28 -3.54
C VAL A 82 9.63 7.06 -3.71
N LEU A 83 9.74 6.08 -2.82
CA LEU A 83 8.89 4.89 -2.86
C LEU A 83 7.43 5.25 -2.64
N LEU A 84 7.12 6.08 -1.64
CA LEU A 84 5.75 6.55 -1.38
C LEU A 84 5.18 7.33 -2.57
N ALA A 85 5.96 8.23 -3.18
CA ALA A 85 5.56 8.94 -4.39
C ALA A 85 5.21 7.97 -5.53
N SER A 86 6.05 6.93 -5.71
CA SER A 86 5.83 5.92 -6.75
C SER A 86 4.57 5.07 -6.52
N MET A 87 4.11 4.93 -5.26
CA MET A 87 2.84 4.26 -4.93
C MET A 87 1.62 4.98 -5.52
N GLY A 88 1.76 6.24 -5.96
CA GLY A 88 0.71 6.93 -6.70
C GLY A 88 0.29 6.21 -7.98
N TRP A 89 1.21 5.51 -8.65
CA TRP A 89 0.88 4.67 -9.79
C TRP A 89 -0.02 3.49 -9.41
N ILE A 90 0.28 2.84 -8.27
CA ILE A 90 -0.55 1.74 -7.73
C ILE A 90 -1.94 2.27 -7.43
N GLY A 91 -2.02 3.43 -6.77
CA GLY A 91 -3.29 4.10 -6.46
C GLY A 91 -4.15 4.39 -7.68
N LEU A 92 -3.52 4.89 -8.76
CA LEU A 92 -4.18 5.16 -10.03
C LEU A 92 -4.73 3.87 -10.65
N VAL A 93 -3.90 2.84 -10.78
CA VAL A 93 -4.30 1.56 -11.38
C VAL A 93 -5.42 0.90 -10.56
N ASP A 94 -5.28 0.86 -9.24
CA ASP A 94 -6.29 0.34 -8.32
C ASP A 94 -7.61 1.09 -8.46
N GLY A 95 -7.55 2.42 -8.56
CA GLY A 95 -8.74 3.26 -8.78
C GLY A 95 -9.44 2.94 -10.09
N VAL A 96 -8.70 2.80 -11.19
CA VAL A 96 -9.26 2.44 -12.50
C VAL A 96 -9.90 1.05 -12.48
N VAL A 97 -9.25 0.08 -11.86
CA VAL A 97 -9.77 -1.30 -11.76
C VAL A 97 -11.01 -1.35 -10.87
N CYS A 98 -10.97 -0.74 -9.69
CA CYS A 98 -12.14 -0.72 -8.79
C CYS A 98 -13.30 0.09 -9.35
N TYR A 99 -13.05 1.10 -10.20
CA TYR A 99 -14.12 1.82 -10.90
C TYR A 99 -14.87 0.92 -11.89
N LYS A 100 -14.18 0.00 -12.55
CA LYS A 100 -14.75 -0.91 -13.55
C LYS A 100 -15.35 -2.17 -12.93
N ASP A 101 -14.61 -2.78 -12.01
CA ASP A 101 -14.85 -4.15 -11.52
C ASP A 101 -15.08 -4.21 -10.01
N GLY A 102 -14.97 -3.09 -9.30
CA GLY A 102 -15.08 -3.03 -7.84
C GLY A 102 -16.51 -2.88 -7.33
N ALA A 103 -16.67 -3.16 -6.03
CA ALA A 103 -17.89 -2.89 -5.30
C ALA A 103 -18.10 -1.37 -5.09
N PRO A 104 -19.33 -0.89 -4.90
CA PRO A 104 -19.63 0.52 -4.65
C PRO A 104 -18.78 1.09 -3.51
N GLY A 105 -18.14 2.24 -3.74
CA GLY A 105 -17.30 2.93 -2.74
C GLY A 105 -15.84 2.47 -2.64
N SER A 106 -15.49 1.32 -3.22
CA SER A 106 -14.10 0.81 -3.21
C SER A 106 -13.12 1.76 -3.88
N THR A 107 -13.50 2.34 -5.03
CA THR A 107 -12.70 3.28 -5.81
C THR A 107 -12.29 4.50 -5.01
N LEU A 108 -13.24 5.15 -4.33
CA LEU A 108 -12.98 6.40 -3.61
C LEU A 108 -11.99 6.18 -2.46
N PHE A 109 -12.18 5.08 -1.72
CA PHE A 109 -11.30 4.71 -0.63
C PHE A 109 -9.88 4.42 -1.12
N ARG A 110 -9.75 3.61 -2.19
CA ARG A 110 -8.43 3.23 -2.73
C ARG A 110 -7.71 4.43 -3.33
N ALA A 111 -8.35 5.16 -4.23
CA ALA A 111 -7.75 6.31 -4.90
C ALA A 111 -7.43 7.44 -3.91
N GLY A 112 -8.31 7.72 -2.95
CA GLY A 112 -8.12 8.77 -1.97
C GLY A 112 -6.91 8.52 -1.06
N LEU A 113 -6.87 7.35 -0.41
CA LEU A 113 -5.80 7.03 0.54
C LEU A 113 -4.43 6.89 -0.15
N THR A 114 -4.39 6.24 -1.31
CA THR A 114 -3.12 6.09 -2.06
C THR A 114 -2.62 7.41 -2.64
N SER A 115 -3.51 8.33 -3.03
CA SER A 115 -3.12 9.68 -3.43
C SER A 115 -2.51 10.45 -2.26
N ALA A 116 -3.10 10.37 -1.07
CA ALA A 116 -2.54 11.02 0.12
C ALA A 116 -1.13 10.50 0.44
N VAL A 117 -0.91 9.19 0.33
CA VAL A 117 0.41 8.56 0.48
C VAL A 117 1.39 9.04 -0.60
N ALA A 118 0.95 9.11 -1.86
CA ALA A 118 1.79 9.58 -2.96
C ALA A 118 2.20 11.04 -2.79
N PHE A 119 1.26 11.90 -2.40
CA PHE A 119 1.53 13.30 -2.08
C PHE A 119 2.50 13.44 -0.91
N TRP A 120 2.40 12.59 0.12
CA TRP A 120 3.34 12.59 1.25
C TRP A 120 4.78 12.38 0.78
N GLY A 121 4.98 11.41 -0.12
CA GLY A 121 6.29 11.14 -0.72
C GLY A 121 6.76 12.25 -1.66
N LEU A 122 5.89 12.75 -2.54
CA LEU A 122 6.22 13.82 -3.48
C LEU A 122 6.67 15.10 -2.77
N LEU A 123 6.04 15.42 -1.64
CA LEU A 123 6.39 16.56 -0.80
C LEU A 123 7.59 16.30 0.12
N GLY A 124 8.26 15.14 0.02
CA GLY A 124 9.48 14.86 0.78
C GLY A 124 9.30 14.97 2.29
N ILE A 125 8.10 14.67 2.81
CA ILE A 125 7.74 14.96 4.21
C ILE A 125 8.50 14.04 5.16
N THR A 126 8.77 12.79 4.76
CA THR A 126 9.51 11.85 5.62
C THR A 126 10.93 12.35 5.86
N THR A 127 11.59 12.82 4.81
CA THR A 127 12.94 13.41 4.88
C THR A 127 12.92 14.79 5.51
N GLY A 128 11.82 15.53 5.37
CA GLY A 128 11.74 16.97 5.66
C GLY A 128 12.55 17.79 4.68
N LYS A 129 12.55 17.40 3.40
CA LYS A 129 13.38 18.07 2.37
C LYS A 129 13.02 19.54 2.18
N TYR A 130 11.78 19.91 2.45
CA TYR A 130 11.23 21.26 2.25
C TYR A 130 10.76 21.93 3.56
N PHE A 131 11.05 21.36 4.73
CA PHE A 131 10.61 21.82 6.05
C PHE A 131 11.69 21.72 7.13
#